data_AF-A0A450WYJ2-F1
#
_entry.id   AF-A0A450WYJ2-F1
#
_cell.length_a   1.000
_cell.length_b   1.000
_cell.length_c   1.000
_cell.angle_alpha   90.00
_cell.angle_beta   90.00
_cell.angle_gamma   90.00
#
_symmetry.space_group_name_H-M   'P 1'
#
loop_
_entity.id
_entity.type
_entity.pdbx_description
1 polymer ?
#
loop_
_entity_poly.entity_id
_entity_poly.type
_entity_poly.pdbx_seq_one_letter_code
_entity_poly.pdbx_strand_id
1 'polypeptide(L)' 'MLNRVPNGNIRYIDLTTEAEQLAGNYLSKGVVPLKRVTNAEYIAIATINHADVLVSWKYCQPGADTWL' A
#
# COMPACT_ATOMS: atom_id res chain seq x y z
N MET A 1 -4.64 18.39 8.11
CA MET A 1 -4.55 18.41 6.63
C MET A 1 -5.81 17.84 5.99
N LEU A 2 -6.29 16.67 6.44
CA LEU A 2 -7.54 16.05 5.95
C LEU A 2 -8.79 16.95 6.07
N ASN A 3 -8.92 17.77 7.12
CA ASN A 3 -10.06 18.68 7.31
C ASN A 3 -10.20 19.76 6.21
N ARG A 4 -9.22 19.87 5.29
CA ARG A 4 -9.27 20.76 4.11
C ARG A 4 -9.80 20.07 2.86
N VAL A 5 -9.97 18.75 2.88
CA VAL A 5 -10.51 17.97 1.77
C VAL A 5 -12.01 17.78 2.00
N PRO A 6 -12.88 18.10 1.02
CA PRO A 6 -14.32 17.87 1.16
C PRO A 6 -14.62 16.39 1.45
N ASN A 7 -15.53 16.11 2.39
CA ASN A 7 -15.83 14.73 2.80
C ASN A 7 -16.29 13.84 1.64
N GLY A 8 -16.99 14.40 0.64
CA GLY A 8 -17.40 13.65 -0.55
C GLY A 8 -16.24 13.16 -1.43
N ASN A 9 -15.04 13.70 -1.23
CA ASN A 9 -13.81 13.31 -1.94
C ASN A 9 -12.94 12.38 -1.10
N ILE A 10 -13.40 11.96 0.09
CA ILE A 10 -12.69 11.04 0.97
C ILE A 10 -13.45 9.72 1.00
N ARG A 11 -12.75 8.64 0.68
CA ARG A 11 -13.27 7.29 0.82
C ARG A 11 -12.30 6.49 1.70
N TYR A 12 -12.85 5.90 2.75
CA TYR A 12 -12.12 4.92 3.55
C TYR A 12 -12.25 3.55 2.88
N ILE A 13 -11.14 2.83 2.80
CA ILE A 13 -11.05 1.52 2.17
C ILE A 13 -10.52 0.55 3.20
N ASP A 14 -11.22 -0.55 3.37
CA ASP A 14 -10.77 -1.65 4.23
C ASP A 14 -9.79 -2.56 3.48
N LEU A 15 -8.91 -3.23 4.23
CA LEU A 15 -8.13 -4.33 3.71
C LEU A 15 -9.06 -5.52 3.47
N THR A 16 -9.23 -5.90 2.21
CA THR A 16 -10.09 -7.04 1.82
C THR A 16 -9.26 -8.31 1.68
N THR A 17 -9.91 -9.48 1.76
CA THR A 17 -9.25 -10.78 1.52
C THR A 17 -8.60 -10.85 0.14
N GLU A 18 -9.19 -10.21 -0.88
CA GLU A 18 -8.59 -10.12 -2.22
C GLU A 18 -7.27 -9.33 -2.17
N ALA A 19 -7.25 -8.21 -1.44
CA ALA A 19 -6.04 -7.41 -1.26
C ALA A 19 -4.96 -8.15 -0.46
N GLU A 20 -5.34 -8.92 0.57
CA GLU A 20 -4.41 -9.77 1.32
C GLU A 20 -3.79 -10.86 0.43
N GLN A 21 -4.59 -11.51 -0.41
CA GLN A 21 -4.11 -12.51 -1.35
C GLN A 21 -3.17 -11.91 -2.39
N LEU A 22 -3.50 -10.74 -2.93
CA LEU A 22 -2.65 -10.03 -3.89
C LEU A 22 -1.34 -9.57 -3.24
N ALA A 23 -1.38 -9.08 -2.00
CA ALA A 23 -0.19 -8.74 -1.24
C ALA A 23 0.70 -9.97 -1.00
N GLY A 24 0.12 -11.11 -0.64
CA GLY A 24 0.83 -12.39 -0.52
C GLY A 24 1.50 -12.81 -1.83
N ASN A 25 0.85 -12.57 -2.97
CA ASN A 25 1.43 -12.81 -4.29
C ASN A 25 2.64 -11.89 -4.57
N TYR A 26 2.61 -10.63 -4.16
CA TYR A 26 3.78 -9.74 -4.30
C TYR A 26 4.96 -10.19 -3.45
N LEU A 27 4.69 -10.61 -2.21
CA LEU A 27 5.71 -11.10 -1.28
C LEU A 27 6.34 -12.40 -1.76
N SER A 28 5.52 -13.40 -2.11
CA SER A 28 5.98 -14.72 -2.56
C SER A 28 6.77 -14.66 -3.88
N LYS A 29 6.43 -13.73 -4.77
CA LYS A 29 7.15 -13.50 -6.03
C LYS A 29 8.36 -12.58 -5.89
N GLY A 30 8.63 -12.04 -4.70
CA GLY A 30 9.76 -11.15 -4.45
C GLY A 30 9.62 -9.76 -5.08
N VAL A 31 8.41 -9.35 -5.46
CA VAL A 31 8.12 -7.99 -5.96
C VAL A 31 8.29 -6.96 -4.84
N VAL A 32 7.89 -7.34 -3.62
CA VAL A 32 8.09 -6.58 -2.39
C VAL A 32 8.86 -7.45 -1.39
N PRO A 33 9.85 -6.91 -0.65
CA PRO A 33 10.57 -7.68 0.35
C PRO A 33 9.65 -8.28 1.42
N LEU A 34 9.93 -9.53 1.85
CA LEU A 34 9.13 -10.26 2.87
C LEU A 34 8.93 -9.47 4.18
N LYS A 35 9.90 -8.63 4.55
CA LYS A 35 9.83 -7.77 5.75
C LYS A 35 8.88 -6.57 5.63
N ARG A 36 8.30 -6.33 4.45
CA ARG A 36 7.49 -5.15 4.12
C ARG A 36 6.03 -5.52 3.79
N VAL A 37 5.42 -6.39 4.60
CA VAL A 37 4.03 -6.85 4.44
C VAL A 37 3.05 -5.70 4.27
N THR A 38 3.10 -4.69 5.15
CA THR A 38 2.20 -3.53 5.08
C THR A 38 2.36 -2.72 3.78
N ASN A 39 3.57 -2.65 3.22
CA ASN A 39 3.74 -1.97 1.92
C ASN A 39 3.11 -2.80 0.80
N ALA A 40 3.25 -4.14 0.84
CA ALA A 40 2.58 -5.02 -0.12
C ALA A 40 1.05 -4.89 -0.05
N GLU A 41 0.48 -4.77 1.16
CA GLU A 41 -0.95 -4.52 1.38
C GLU A 41 -1.40 -3.18 0.80
N TYR A 42 -0.67 -2.08 1.03
CA TYR A 42 -1.02 -0.79 0.44
C TYR A 42 -0.95 -0.79 -1.08
N ILE A 43 0.06 -1.43 -1.67
CA ILE A 43 0.16 -1.60 -3.12
C ILE A 43 -1.01 -2.43 -3.65
N ALA A 44 -1.38 -3.51 -2.96
CA ALA A 44 -2.52 -4.35 -3.34
C ALA A 44 -3.85 -3.60 -3.27
N ILE A 45 -4.10 -2.85 -2.18
CA ILE A 45 -5.29 -2.01 -2.03
C ILE A 45 -5.37 -0.98 -3.17
N ALA A 46 -4.27 -0.28 -3.45
CA ALA A 46 -4.20 0.70 -4.52
C ALA A 46 -4.49 0.07 -5.89
N THR A 47 -3.93 -1.11 -6.15
CA THR A 47 -4.13 -1.85 -7.40
C THR A 47 -5.58 -2.28 -7.60
N ILE A 48 -6.20 -2.89 -6.59
CA ILE A 48 -7.59 -3.35 -6.65
C ILE A 48 -8.57 -2.20 -6.79
N ASN A 49 -8.29 -1.04 -6.18
CA ASN A 49 -9.12 0.15 -6.29
C ASN A 49 -8.80 0.99 -7.53
N HIS A 50 -7.96 0.50 -8.44
CA HIS A 50 -7.56 1.19 -9.67
C HIS A 50 -7.02 2.62 -9.40
N ALA A 51 -6.28 2.80 -8.31
CA ALA A 51 -5.68 4.08 -8.01
C ALA A 51 -4.54 4.38 -8.97
N ASP A 52 -4.57 5.55 -9.63
CA ASP A 52 -3.50 5.99 -10.53
C ASP A 52 -2.20 6.32 -9.78
N VAL A 53 -2.32 6.81 -8.54
CA VAL A 53 -1.20 7.27 -7.72
C VAL A 53 -1.38 6.82 -6.27
N LEU A 54 -0.33 6.23 -5.70
CA LEU A 54 -0.22 5.92 -4.27
C LEU A 54 0.81 6.85 -3.62
N VAL A 55 0.37 7.70 -2.70
CA VAL A 55 1.24 8.60 -1.92
C VAL A 55 1.29 8.12 -0.48
N SER A 56 2.50 7.92 0.05
CA SER A 56 2.69 7.57 1.46
C SER A 56 3.85 8.38 2.06
N TRP A 57 3.76 8.63 3.36
CA TRP A 57 4.81 9.31 4.13
C TRP A 57 5.63 8.29 4.96
N LYS A 58 6.03 7.18 4.33
CA LYS A 58 6.94 6.20 4.95
C LYS A 58 8.39 6.69 4.80
N TYR A 59 9.02 7.03 5.92
CA TYR A 59 10.45 7.32 5.98
C TYR A 59 11.26 6.03 5.86
N CYS A 60 12.08 5.90 4.81
CA CYS A 60 13.05 4.82 4.69
C CYS A 60 14.28 5.19 5.52
N GLN A 61 14.55 4.50 6.63
CA GLN A 61 15.82 4.68 7.33
C GLN A 61 16.96 4.12 6.48
N PRO A 62 18.09 4.85 6.34
CA PRO A 62 19.28 4.32 5.68
C PRO A 62 19.76 3.06 6.40
N GLY A 63 19.95 1.95 5.68
CA GLY A 63 20.46 0.67 6.22
C GLY A 63 19.44 -0.46 6.34
N ALA A 64 18.16 -0.21 6.08
CA ALA A 64 17.17 -1.28 5.86
C ALA A 64 17.04 -1.52 4.34
N ASP A 65 17.44 -2.71 3.89
CA ASP A 65 17.54 -3.10 2.47
C ASP A 65 16.50 -2.47 1.53
N THR A 66 17.06 -2.06 0.39
CA THR A 66 16.59 -1.18 -0.67
C THR A 66 15.22 -1.50 -1.29
N TRP A 67 14.54 -0.39 -1.61
CA TRP A 67 13.42 -0.13 -2.54
C TRP A 67 12.07 -0.88 -2.37
N LEU A 68 11.02 -0.05 -2.26
CA LEU A 68 9.59 -0.29 -1.95
C LEU A 68 9.27 -0.58 -0.48
#